data_AF-A0A969RI78-F1
#
_entry.id   AF-A0A969RI78-F1
#
_cell.length_a   1.000
_cell.length_b   1.000
_cell.length_c   1.000
_cell.angle_alpha   90.00
_cell.angle_beta   90.00
_cell.angle_gamma   90.00
#
_symmetry.space_group_name_H-M   'P 1'
#
loop_
_entity.id
_entity.type
_entity.pdbx_description
1 polymer ?
#
loop_
_entity_poly.entity_id
_entity_poly.type
_entity_poly.pdbx_seq_one_letter_code
_entity_poly.pdbx_strand_id
1 'polypeptide(L)'
;MSISRTLSDRQAFDQFTVAHPELASARQITALAEENFVQQYMNEFVEGAPQARRVYQFAKEIHQHTALLWANLKDIASPFMQSTVFNNIPASFLNHQQSIPGYDRLFGNLDYVECEPCRSVFGPAAYFVDLMRFIEETITNQNTIPSEHQLDRRRPDLFNLKLDCTNTNELIPYIDLVNQILETIVTNSDHPDAGKVLDQANFPSNLPYNEPLEAIRTYLNQLKLNLSDLYQTFETTPPTQAESITRELLSLSPREFNIIRTELTTPEDISNYYGLNTTQTFESLAAVSTFLEQTDLSRQELTDLIFQDLSQEEVKSGLARQFFINQAEDGLDYLQIEEEAPQPSSFYQIPQERLVNLSLAKLDRIYRFVKLARKLGWPFTDLDWVLRSLQPNQFQERSLRFDGINDAVTVENVTKLNDFTEFTIEAWIHPGQAQANPIVYKGDNANAEIGSDVPQAHFLFGLDANNRLVLVSDRHTLAGTVSLPLNQFSHVAATITANQVTLYVNGEPEPLQVYRVTPEAVFQLTELGVPQPILDQFEALVSLHYSRTVVKANRLPSLKNRAEGTGMRGLIKRYRCTQKWLK
;
A
#
# COMPACT_ATOMS: atom_id res chain seq x y z
N MET A 1 -62.91 44.54 -45.83
CA MET A 1 -63.50 43.50 -44.96
C MET A 1 -62.52 42.35 -44.85
N SER A 2 -61.65 42.37 -43.83
CA SER A 2 -60.78 41.24 -43.50
C SER A 2 -61.43 40.45 -42.37
N ILE A 3 -62.02 39.29 -42.69
CA ILE A 3 -62.42 38.32 -41.67
C ILE A 3 -61.31 37.27 -41.65
N SER A 4 -60.30 37.49 -40.81
CA SER A 4 -59.39 36.43 -40.39
C SER A 4 -60.24 35.40 -39.65
N ARG A 5 -60.52 34.26 -40.28
CA ARG A 5 -61.18 33.15 -39.61
C ARG A 5 -60.24 32.63 -38.53
N THR A 6 -60.48 33.06 -37.30
CA THR A 6 -59.97 32.39 -36.09
C THR A 6 -60.48 30.96 -36.13
N LEU A 7 -59.61 30.00 -36.43
CA LEU A 7 -59.96 28.57 -36.38
C LEU A 7 -60.47 28.25 -34.97
N SER A 8 -61.53 27.46 -34.87
CA SER A 8 -61.95 26.92 -33.58
C SER A 8 -60.82 26.07 -32.99
N ASP A 9 -60.68 26.03 -31.66
CA ASP A 9 -59.56 25.34 -30.99
C ASP A 9 -59.44 23.86 -31.42
N ARG A 10 -60.58 23.20 -31.72
CA ARG A 10 -60.62 21.86 -32.31
C ARG A 10 -60.04 21.79 -33.72
N GLN A 11 -60.40 22.72 -34.60
CA GLN A 11 -59.87 22.75 -35.97
C GLN A 11 -58.38 23.08 -35.99
N ALA A 12 -57.92 23.94 -35.07
CA ALA A 12 -56.51 24.24 -34.89
C ALA A 12 -55.74 23.03 -34.36
N PHE A 13 -56.30 22.27 -33.41
CA PHE A 13 -55.75 21.00 -32.94
C PHE A 13 -55.68 19.94 -34.06
N ASP A 14 -56.76 19.76 -34.82
CA ASP A 14 -56.80 18.78 -35.92
C ASP A 14 -55.79 19.14 -37.03
N GLN A 15 -55.65 20.42 -37.37
CA GLN A 15 -54.63 20.86 -38.34
C GLN A 15 -53.21 20.67 -37.81
N PHE A 16 -52.97 20.97 -36.53
CA PHE A 16 -51.66 20.80 -35.89
C PHE A 16 -51.22 19.32 -35.88
N THR A 17 -52.10 18.42 -35.45
CA THR A 17 -51.80 16.97 -35.40
C THR A 17 -51.58 16.35 -36.77
N VAL A 18 -52.15 16.91 -37.85
CA VAL A 18 -51.89 16.50 -39.24
C VAL A 18 -50.55 17.04 -39.74
N ALA A 19 -50.18 18.26 -39.36
CA ALA A 19 -48.91 18.87 -39.74
C ALA A 19 -47.71 18.27 -38.98
N HIS A 20 -47.92 17.82 -37.74
CA HIS A 20 -46.93 17.23 -36.84
C HIS A 20 -47.27 15.77 -36.51
N PRO A 21 -46.96 14.81 -37.41
CA PRO A 21 -47.25 13.41 -37.19
C PRO A 21 -46.54 12.83 -35.94
N GLU A 22 -45.45 13.45 -35.49
CA GLU A 22 -44.75 13.14 -34.23
C GLU A 22 -45.55 13.53 -32.97
N LEU A 23 -46.49 14.49 -33.09
CA LEU A 23 -47.42 14.93 -32.06
C LEU A 23 -48.87 14.67 -32.45
N ALA A 24 -49.14 13.53 -33.10
CA ALA A 24 -50.44 13.18 -33.66
C ALA A 24 -51.57 12.93 -32.64
N SER A 25 -51.29 12.95 -31.33
CA SER A 25 -52.30 12.69 -30.30
C SER A 25 -52.24 13.69 -29.15
N ALA A 26 -53.40 13.89 -28.51
CA ALA A 26 -53.53 14.73 -27.32
C ALA A 26 -52.54 14.32 -26.22
N ARG A 27 -52.28 13.01 -26.04
CA ARG A 27 -51.31 12.49 -25.07
C ARG A 27 -49.87 12.95 -25.38
N GLN A 28 -49.46 12.90 -26.65
CA GLN A 28 -48.12 13.31 -27.06
C GLN A 28 -47.91 14.81 -26.87
N ILE A 29 -48.92 15.63 -27.18
CA ILE A 29 -48.87 17.07 -26.94
C ILE A 29 -48.76 17.36 -25.43
N THR A 30 -49.55 16.70 -24.59
CA THR A 30 -49.52 16.90 -23.13
C THR A 30 -48.29 16.31 -22.44
N ALA A 31 -47.49 15.48 -23.13
CA ALA A 31 -46.22 14.99 -22.61
C ALA A 31 -45.16 16.11 -22.57
N LEU A 32 -45.33 17.16 -23.37
CA LEU A 32 -44.52 18.38 -23.29
C LEU A 32 -45.07 19.30 -22.20
N ALA A 33 -44.19 20.04 -21.53
CA ALA A 33 -44.60 21.13 -20.66
C ALA A 33 -45.31 22.23 -21.49
N GLU A 34 -46.39 22.81 -20.95
CA GLU A 34 -47.20 23.83 -21.63
C GLU A 34 -46.34 24.98 -22.16
N GLU A 35 -45.38 25.45 -21.36
CA GLU A 35 -44.48 26.53 -21.75
C GLU A 35 -43.55 26.14 -22.91
N ASN A 36 -43.03 24.91 -22.90
CA ASN A 36 -42.18 24.41 -23.99
C ASN A 36 -42.96 24.27 -25.30
N PHE A 37 -44.19 23.74 -25.23
CA PHE A 37 -45.07 23.63 -26.39
C PHE A 37 -45.39 25.00 -26.98
N VAL A 38 -45.78 25.96 -26.14
CA VAL A 38 -46.10 27.31 -26.59
C VAL A 38 -44.86 27.98 -27.19
N GLN A 39 -43.69 27.88 -26.56
CA GLN A 39 -42.47 28.49 -27.07
C GLN A 39 -42.04 27.90 -28.42
N GLN A 40 -42.18 26.58 -28.59
CA GLN A 40 -41.73 25.88 -29.78
C GLN A 40 -42.66 26.09 -30.97
N TYR A 41 -43.99 26.10 -30.75
CA TYR A 41 -44.98 26.05 -31.83
C TYR A 41 -45.80 27.34 -31.99
N MET A 42 -45.56 28.40 -31.20
CA MET A 42 -46.35 29.66 -31.31
C MET A 42 -46.36 30.26 -32.72
N ASN A 43 -45.28 30.12 -33.49
CA ASN A 43 -45.16 30.73 -34.82
C ASN A 43 -46.01 30.04 -35.90
N GLU A 44 -46.54 28.84 -35.61
CA GLU A 44 -47.37 28.07 -36.52
C GLU A 44 -48.87 28.38 -36.38
N PHE A 45 -49.25 29.05 -35.29
CA PHE A 45 -50.62 29.47 -35.02
C PHE A 45 -50.84 30.93 -35.41
N VAL A 46 -52.00 31.21 -36.03
CA VAL A 46 -52.35 32.54 -36.56
C VAL A 46 -52.39 33.61 -35.47
N GLU A 47 -52.86 33.26 -34.27
CA GLU A 47 -52.88 34.18 -33.12
C GLU A 47 -51.62 34.05 -32.23
N GLY A 48 -50.61 33.29 -32.65
CA GLY A 48 -49.38 33.14 -31.89
C GLY A 48 -49.55 32.33 -30.60
N ALA A 49 -48.84 32.76 -29.55
CA ALA A 49 -48.82 32.11 -28.24
C ALA A 49 -50.20 31.89 -27.58
N PRO A 50 -51.17 32.84 -27.63
CA PRO A 50 -52.53 32.63 -27.12
C PRO A 50 -53.25 31.42 -27.71
N GLN A 51 -53.17 31.20 -29.03
CA GLN A 51 -53.83 30.07 -29.68
C GLN A 51 -53.09 28.76 -29.45
N ALA A 52 -51.75 28.78 -29.42
CA ALA A 52 -50.95 27.62 -29.01
C ALA A 52 -51.33 27.15 -27.60
N ARG A 53 -51.53 28.08 -26.65
CA ARG A 53 -51.96 27.76 -25.29
C ARG A 53 -53.36 27.15 -25.25
N ARG A 54 -54.32 27.67 -26.02
CA ARG A 54 -55.67 27.09 -26.10
C ARG A 54 -55.67 25.70 -26.72
N VAL A 55 -54.87 25.46 -27.75
CA VAL A 55 -54.70 24.13 -28.36
C VAL A 55 -54.09 23.14 -27.36
N TYR A 56 -53.09 23.56 -26.59
CA TYR A 56 -52.53 22.74 -25.52
C TYR A 56 -53.57 22.43 -24.42
N GLN A 57 -54.33 23.43 -23.97
CA GLN A 57 -55.39 23.24 -22.98
C GLN A 57 -56.50 22.31 -23.50
N PHE A 58 -56.88 22.43 -24.76
CA PHE A 58 -57.82 21.52 -25.41
C PHE A 58 -57.28 20.08 -25.50
N ALA A 59 -56.00 19.90 -25.84
CA ALA A 59 -55.34 18.60 -25.80
C ALA A 59 -55.33 18.02 -24.37
N LYS A 60 -55.08 18.86 -23.36
CA LYS A 60 -55.14 18.51 -21.94
C LYS A 60 -56.54 18.07 -21.51
N GLU A 61 -57.58 18.79 -21.94
CA GLU A 61 -58.98 18.41 -21.70
C GLU A 61 -59.30 17.05 -22.32
N ILE A 62 -58.94 16.81 -23.59
CA ILE A 62 -59.12 15.51 -24.24
C ILE A 62 -58.40 14.40 -23.49
N HIS A 63 -57.14 14.63 -23.09
CA HIS A 63 -56.35 13.65 -22.34
C HIS A 63 -56.98 13.34 -20.98
N GLN A 64 -57.39 14.36 -20.23
CA GLN A 64 -58.05 14.22 -18.93
C GLN A 64 -59.41 13.52 -19.05
N HIS A 65 -60.24 13.87 -20.05
CA HIS A 65 -61.50 13.18 -20.31
C HIS A 65 -61.29 11.71 -20.67
N THR A 66 -60.27 11.40 -21.47
CA THR A 66 -59.91 10.02 -21.81
C THR A 66 -59.40 9.25 -20.58
N ALA A 67 -58.61 9.89 -19.71
CA ALA A 67 -58.14 9.30 -18.46
C ALA A 67 -59.29 9.04 -17.47
N LEU A 68 -60.24 9.97 -17.34
CA LEU A 68 -61.45 9.79 -16.53
C LEU A 68 -62.36 8.69 -17.09
N LEU A 69 -62.50 8.61 -18.41
CA LEU A 69 -63.22 7.52 -19.07
C LEU A 69 -62.57 6.18 -18.72
N TRP A 70 -61.24 6.07 -18.84
CA TRP A 70 -60.51 4.86 -18.50
C TRP A 70 -60.63 4.51 -17.01
N ALA A 71 -60.53 5.49 -16.11
CA ALA A 71 -60.69 5.28 -14.66
C ALA A 71 -62.07 4.72 -14.33
N ASN A 72 -63.13 5.31 -14.89
CA ASN A 72 -64.50 4.81 -14.73
C ASN A 72 -64.64 3.39 -15.28
N LEU A 73 -64.08 3.10 -16.46
CA LEU A 73 -64.13 1.76 -17.05
C LEU A 73 -63.38 0.71 -16.20
N LYS A 74 -62.23 1.07 -15.65
CA LYS A 74 -61.46 0.24 -14.72
C LYS A 74 -62.27 -0.10 -13.47
N ASP A 75 -62.98 0.87 -12.90
CA ASP A 75 -63.80 0.67 -11.70
C ASP A 75 -65.01 -0.27 -11.95
N ILE A 76 -65.49 -0.36 -13.20
CA ILE A 76 -66.66 -1.17 -13.57
C ILE A 76 -66.29 -2.56 -14.11
N ALA A 77 -65.05 -2.76 -14.52
CA ALA A 77 -64.61 -4.05 -15.04
C ALA A 77 -64.54 -5.16 -13.98
N SER A 78 -64.64 -4.82 -12.69
CA SER A 78 -64.81 -5.81 -11.62
C SER A 78 -66.28 -6.25 -11.50
N PRO A 79 -66.58 -7.56 -11.61
CA PRO A 79 -67.92 -8.10 -11.33
C PRO A 79 -68.47 -7.72 -9.95
N PHE A 80 -67.59 -7.53 -8.97
CA PHE A 80 -67.95 -7.10 -7.61
C PHE A 80 -68.50 -5.66 -7.61
N MET A 81 -67.80 -4.72 -8.25
CA MET A 81 -68.20 -3.31 -8.33
C MET A 81 -69.50 -3.11 -9.12
N GLN A 82 -69.73 -3.91 -10.17
CA GLN A 82 -71.00 -3.92 -10.93
C GLN A 82 -72.22 -4.21 -10.04
N SER A 83 -72.03 -4.99 -8.97
CA SER A 83 -73.10 -5.37 -8.05
C SER A 83 -73.30 -4.39 -6.87
N THR A 84 -72.46 -3.35 -6.74
CA THR A 84 -72.53 -2.41 -5.63
C THR A 84 -73.58 -1.32 -5.85
N VAL A 85 -74.34 -1.01 -4.80
CA VAL A 85 -75.48 -0.06 -4.84
C VAL A 85 -75.04 1.41 -4.97
N PHE A 86 -73.75 1.70 -4.76
CA PHE A 86 -73.19 3.05 -4.85
C PHE A 86 -72.56 3.36 -6.22
N ASN A 87 -72.74 2.49 -7.22
CA ASN A 87 -72.25 2.74 -8.56
C ASN A 87 -73.09 3.85 -9.23
N ASN A 88 -72.52 5.07 -9.30
CA ASN A 88 -73.18 6.24 -9.88
C ASN A 88 -73.10 6.29 -11.42
N ILE A 89 -72.63 5.22 -12.07
CA ILE A 89 -72.45 5.19 -13.52
C ILE A 89 -73.71 4.64 -14.20
N PRO A 90 -74.33 5.37 -15.14
CA PRO A 90 -75.54 4.92 -15.82
C PRO A 90 -75.33 3.61 -16.59
N ALA A 91 -76.24 2.65 -16.46
CA ALA A 91 -76.20 1.39 -17.20
C ALA A 91 -76.15 1.56 -18.73
N SER A 92 -76.68 2.67 -19.26
CA SER A 92 -76.61 3.02 -20.68
C SER A 92 -75.18 3.30 -21.18
N PHE A 93 -74.33 3.87 -20.33
CA PHE A 93 -72.92 4.09 -20.64
C PHE A 93 -72.16 2.76 -20.71
N LEU A 94 -72.47 1.80 -19.83
CA LEU A 94 -71.89 0.46 -19.82
C LEU A 94 -72.22 -0.33 -21.08
N ASN A 95 -73.50 -0.33 -21.44
CA ASN A 95 -73.97 -0.99 -22.66
C ASN A 95 -73.31 -0.40 -23.91
N HIS A 96 -73.07 0.91 -23.92
CA HIS A 96 -72.38 1.56 -25.03
C HIS A 96 -70.90 1.15 -25.11
N GLN A 97 -70.18 1.10 -24.00
CA GLN A 97 -68.77 0.69 -24.03
C GLN A 97 -68.60 -0.79 -24.38
N GLN A 98 -69.40 -1.69 -23.79
CA GLN A 98 -69.36 -3.13 -24.14
C GLN A 98 -69.79 -3.37 -25.59
N SER A 99 -70.55 -2.44 -26.19
CA SER A 99 -70.89 -2.48 -27.62
C SER A 99 -69.78 -2.00 -28.55
N ILE A 100 -68.68 -1.44 -28.04
CA ILE A 100 -67.53 -1.03 -28.86
C ILE A 100 -66.88 -2.29 -29.45
N PRO A 101 -67.00 -2.52 -30.77
CA PRO A 101 -66.52 -3.75 -31.38
C PRO A 101 -65.00 -3.85 -31.26
N GLY A 102 -64.51 -4.96 -30.71
CA GLY A 102 -63.08 -5.27 -30.65
C GLY A 102 -62.35 -4.83 -29.38
N TYR A 103 -63.03 -4.24 -28.39
CA TYR A 103 -62.40 -3.89 -27.11
C TYR A 103 -61.81 -5.13 -26.39
N ASP A 104 -62.58 -6.21 -26.28
CA ASP A 104 -62.12 -7.49 -25.71
C ASP A 104 -61.02 -8.16 -26.55
N ARG A 105 -60.99 -7.89 -27.86
CA ARG A 105 -59.91 -8.38 -28.75
C ARG A 105 -58.61 -7.60 -28.57
N LEU A 106 -58.69 -6.32 -28.21
CA LEU A 106 -57.53 -5.43 -28.05
C LEU A 106 -56.90 -5.55 -26.66
N PHE A 107 -57.72 -5.74 -25.62
CA PHE A 107 -57.26 -5.70 -24.22
C PHE A 107 -57.49 -7.01 -23.44
N GLY A 108 -58.10 -8.03 -24.04
CA GLY A 108 -58.41 -9.30 -23.40
C GLY A 108 -59.64 -9.26 -22.50
N ASN A 109 -59.87 -10.33 -21.73
CA ASN A 109 -60.94 -10.37 -20.73
C ASN A 109 -60.49 -9.54 -19.51
N LEU A 110 -61.33 -8.58 -19.10
CA LEU A 110 -61.05 -7.67 -17.99
C LEU A 110 -61.42 -8.26 -16.62
N ASP A 111 -61.43 -9.59 -16.47
CA ASP A 111 -61.76 -10.24 -15.20
C ASP A 111 -60.65 -10.00 -14.16
N TYR A 112 -60.77 -8.89 -13.43
CA TYR A 112 -59.84 -8.44 -12.38
C TYR A 112 -59.78 -9.38 -11.15
N VAL A 113 -60.72 -10.31 -11.00
CA VAL A 113 -60.91 -11.12 -9.78
C VAL A 113 -59.91 -12.27 -9.67
N GLU A 114 -59.21 -12.64 -10.75
CA GLU A 114 -58.23 -13.75 -10.75
C GLU A 114 -56.76 -13.30 -10.78
N CYS A 115 -56.48 -12.00 -10.62
CA CYS A 115 -55.12 -11.48 -10.73
C CYS A 115 -54.37 -11.59 -9.39
N GLU A 116 -53.33 -12.42 -9.32
CA GLU A 116 -52.41 -12.43 -8.18
C GLU A 116 -51.78 -11.04 -7.98
N PRO A 117 -51.52 -10.57 -6.73
CA PRO A 117 -51.03 -9.21 -6.46
C PRO A 117 -49.77 -8.81 -7.25
N CYS A 118 -48.89 -9.76 -7.57
CA CYS A 118 -47.69 -9.59 -8.41
C CYS A 118 -48.00 -9.15 -9.86
N ARG A 119 -49.19 -9.48 -10.38
CA ARG A 119 -49.65 -9.12 -11.74
C ARG A 119 -50.55 -7.88 -11.74
N SER A 120 -50.80 -7.29 -10.57
CA SER A 120 -51.60 -6.09 -10.43
C SER A 120 -50.87 -4.86 -11.00
N VAL A 121 -51.64 -3.93 -11.57
CA VAL A 121 -51.16 -2.58 -11.94
C VAL A 121 -50.71 -1.76 -10.73
N PHE A 122 -51.04 -2.19 -9.52
CA PHE A 122 -50.56 -1.60 -8.25
C PHE A 122 -49.50 -2.47 -7.57
N GLY A 123 -49.05 -3.54 -8.23
CA GLY A 123 -48.06 -4.47 -7.69
C GLY A 123 -46.61 -3.96 -7.82
N PRO A 124 -45.66 -4.61 -7.14
CA PRO A 124 -44.24 -4.21 -7.18
C PRO A 124 -43.65 -4.21 -8.59
N ALA A 125 -44.05 -5.18 -9.44
CA ALA A 125 -43.60 -5.24 -10.84
C ALA A 125 -44.06 -4.03 -11.66
N ALA A 126 -45.29 -3.57 -11.46
CA ALA A 126 -45.82 -2.37 -12.15
C ALA A 126 -45.08 -1.10 -11.67
N TYR A 127 -44.81 -1.00 -10.37
CA TYR A 127 -43.99 0.08 -9.82
C TYR A 127 -42.57 0.08 -10.40
N PHE A 128 -41.94 -1.09 -10.53
CA PHE A 128 -40.61 -1.22 -11.15
C PHE A 128 -40.60 -0.74 -12.60
N VAL A 129 -41.60 -1.11 -13.41
CA VAL A 129 -41.71 -0.63 -14.81
C VAL A 129 -41.88 0.88 -14.88
N ASP A 130 -42.72 1.45 -14.02
CA ASP A 130 -42.94 2.90 -13.98
C ASP A 130 -41.65 3.64 -13.56
N LEU A 131 -40.91 3.08 -12.60
CA LEU A 131 -39.62 3.61 -12.18
C LEU A 131 -38.57 3.55 -13.32
N MET A 132 -38.46 2.42 -14.02
CA MET A 132 -37.55 2.27 -15.15
C MET A 132 -37.88 3.26 -16.27
N ARG A 133 -39.17 3.42 -16.58
CA ARG A 133 -39.66 4.41 -17.55
C ARG A 133 -39.38 5.84 -17.11
N PHE A 134 -39.59 6.16 -15.83
CA PHE A 134 -39.28 7.48 -15.28
C PHE A 134 -37.79 7.79 -15.41
N ILE A 135 -36.91 6.84 -15.07
CA ILE A 135 -35.46 6.99 -15.21
C ILE A 135 -35.09 7.25 -16.67
N GLU A 136 -35.65 6.47 -17.61
CA GLU A 136 -35.40 6.65 -19.04
C GLU A 136 -35.84 8.04 -19.54
N GLU A 137 -37.08 8.43 -19.27
CA GLU A 137 -37.68 9.68 -19.78
C GLU A 137 -37.06 10.94 -19.14
N THR A 138 -36.71 10.89 -17.86
CA THR A 138 -36.33 12.09 -17.08
C THR A 138 -34.83 12.20 -16.80
N ILE A 139 -34.11 11.08 -16.71
CA ILE A 139 -32.68 11.06 -16.40
C ILE A 139 -31.89 10.73 -17.66
N THR A 140 -32.11 9.56 -18.26
CA THR A 140 -31.29 9.08 -19.38
C THR A 140 -31.44 9.96 -20.62
N ASN A 141 -32.68 10.27 -21.03
CA ASN A 141 -32.92 11.02 -22.27
C ASN A 141 -32.67 12.53 -22.15
N GLN A 142 -32.68 13.08 -20.93
CA GLN A 142 -32.52 14.52 -20.68
C GLN A 142 -31.07 14.93 -20.38
N ASN A 143 -30.17 13.98 -20.11
CA ASN A 143 -28.79 14.25 -19.69
C ASN A 143 -27.79 13.54 -20.59
N THR A 144 -26.63 14.17 -20.82
CA THR A 144 -25.50 13.51 -21.46
C THR A 144 -24.74 12.70 -20.42
N ILE A 145 -24.99 11.39 -20.36
CA ILE A 145 -24.38 10.46 -19.40
C ILE A 145 -23.27 9.67 -20.12
N PRO A 146 -22.02 9.67 -19.61
CA PRO A 146 -20.95 8.82 -20.14
C PRO A 146 -21.37 7.35 -20.18
N SER A 147 -20.94 6.62 -21.21
CA SER A 147 -21.39 5.24 -21.48
C SER A 147 -21.26 4.29 -20.28
N GLU A 148 -20.15 4.39 -19.57
CA GLU A 148 -19.78 3.63 -18.38
C GLU A 148 -20.66 3.91 -17.15
N HIS A 149 -21.43 5.00 -17.18
CA HIS A 149 -22.33 5.40 -16.10
C HIS A 149 -23.80 5.17 -16.41
N GLN A 150 -24.12 4.75 -17.64
CA GLN A 150 -25.50 4.44 -18.02
C GLN A 150 -26.02 3.20 -17.29
N LEU A 151 -27.30 3.22 -16.91
CA LEU A 151 -27.90 2.18 -16.07
C LEU A 151 -27.94 0.82 -16.77
N ASP A 152 -28.24 0.79 -18.06
CA ASP A 152 -28.25 -0.42 -18.90
C ASP A 152 -26.87 -1.07 -19.03
N ARG A 153 -25.81 -0.26 -18.99
CA ARG A 153 -24.42 -0.74 -18.99
C ARG A 153 -23.99 -1.27 -17.63
N ARG A 154 -24.37 -0.58 -16.56
CA ARG A 154 -23.99 -0.96 -15.19
C ARG A 154 -24.81 -2.14 -14.64
N ARG A 155 -26.08 -2.22 -15.02
CA ARG A 155 -27.07 -3.19 -14.53
C ARG A 155 -27.97 -3.72 -15.66
N PRO A 156 -27.38 -4.44 -16.65
CA PRO A 156 -28.14 -5.02 -17.75
C PRO A 156 -29.15 -6.07 -17.28
N ASP A 157 -28.94 -6.65 -16.10
CA ASP A 157 -29.84 -7.60 -15.45
C ASP A 157 -31.22 -7.00 -15.16
N LEU A 158 -31.31 -5.72 -14.82
CA LEU A 158 -32.59 -5.03 -14.56
C LEU A 158 -33.49 -4.99 -15.80
N PHE A 159 -32.89 -4.88 -16.98
CA PHE A 159 -33.61 -4.83 -18.27
C PHE A 159 -34.03 -6.21 -18.77
N ASN A 160 -33.39 -7.27 -18.27
CA ASN A 160 -33.70 -8.66 -18.60
C ASN A 160 -34.50 -9.37 -17.49
N LEU A 161 -34.83 -8.67 -16.40
CA LEU A 161 -35.56 -9.21 -15.27
C LEU A 161 -36.98 -9.63 -15.70
N LYS A 162 -37.33 -10.90 -15.48
CA LYS A 162 -38.68 -11.39 -15.74
C LYS A 162 -39.63 -10.88 -14.67
N LEU A 163 -40.68 -10.18 -15.09
CA LEU A 163 -41.69 -9.62 -14.19
C LEU A 163 -42.78 -10.67 -13.89
N ASP A 164 -42.43 -11.64 -13.05
CA ASP A 164 -43.33 -12.70 -12.61
C ASP A 164 -43.49 -12.73 -11.08
N CYS A 165 -44.39 -13.59 -10.62
CA CYS A 165 -44.74 -13.70 -9.20
C CYS A 165 -43.62 -14.33 -8.36
N THR A 166 -42.77 -15.14 -8.98
CA THR A 166 -41.58 -15.73 -8.36
C THR A 166 -40.59 -14.63 -8.01
N ASN A 167 -40.16 -13.83 -8.99
CA ASN A 167 -39.24 -12.72 -8.78
C ASN A 167 -39.81 -11.59 -7.90
N THR A 168 -41.13 -11.52 -7.75
CA THR A 168 -41.79 -10.50 -6.91
C THR A 168 -41.87 -10.90 -5.44
N ASN A 169 -42.11 -12.18 -5.14
CA ASN A 169 -42.49 -12.61 -3.79
C ASN A 169 -41.50 -13.60 -3.14
N GLU A 170 -40.66 -14.28 -3.93
CA GLU A 170 -39.71 -15.24 -3.39
C GLU A 170 -38.62 -14.51 -2.61
N LEU A 171 -38.39 -14.95 -1.37
CA LEU A 171 -37.35 -14.39 -0.51
C LEU A 171 -36.02 -15.04 -0.85
N ILE A 172 -35.06 -14.21 -1.24
CA ILE A 172 -33.69 -14.63 -1.53
C ILE A 172 -32.70 -13.85 -0.65
N PRO A 173 -31.60 -14.47 -0.20
CA PRO A 173 -30.55 -13.75 0.50
C PRO A 173 -29.97 -12.65 -0.38
N TYR A 174 -29.89 -11.43 0.17
CA TYR A 174 -29.35 -10.29 -0.58
C TYR A 174 -27.92 -10.52 -1.07
N ILE A 175 -27.10 -11.24 -0.29
CA ILE A 175 -25.71 -11.54 -0.64
C ILE A 175 -25.60 -12.44 -1.89
N ASP A 176 -26.56 -13.34 -2.12
CA ASP A 176 -26.55 -14.22 -3.29
C ASP A 176 -26.76 -13.41 -4.57
N LEU A 177 -27.64 -12.41 -4.53
CA LEU A 177 -27.82 -11.46 -5.65
C LEU A 177 -26.55 -10.66 -5.91
N VAL A 178 -25.89 -10.18 -4.84
CA VAL A 178 -24.63 -9.44 -4.99
C VAL A 178 -23.57 -10.30 -5.65
N ASN A 179 -23.38 -11.53 -5.19
CA ASN A 179 -22.41 -12.46 -5.76
C ASN A 179 -22.75 -12.80 -7.21
N GLN A 180 -24.00 -13.09 -7.53
CA GLN A 180 -24.44 -13.36 -8.90
C GLN A 180 -24.15 -12.20 -9.86
N ILE A 181 -24.39 -10.96 -9.42
CA ILE A 181 -24.09 -9.77 -10.22
C ILE A 181 -22.58 -9.62 -10.40
N LEU A 182 -21.78 -9.80 -9.35
CA LEU A 182 -20.32 -9.71 -9.42
C LEU A 182 -19.70 -10.82 -10.28
N GLU A 183 -20.24 -12.04 -10.22
CA GLU A 183 -19.85 -13.15 -11.10
C GLU A 183 -20.06 -12.81 -12.57
N THR A 184 -21.19 -12.18 -12.89
CA THR A 184 -21.50 -11.74 -14.27
C THR A 184 -20.46 -10.75 -14.82
N ILE A 185 -19.80 -9.96 -13.95
CA ILE A 185 -18.74 -9.02 -14.35
C ILE A 185 -17.45 -9.76 -14.73
N VAL A 186 -17.12 -10.86 -14.05
CA VAL A 186 -15.87 -11.60 -14.25
C VAL A 186 -16.00 -12.75 -15.24
N THR A 187 -17.21 -13.27 -15.47
CA THR A 187 -17.45 -14.37 -16.42
C THR A 187 -17.70 -13.87 -17.84
N ASN A 188 -17.12 -14.53 -18.82
CA ASN A 188 -17.41 -14.32 -20.25
C ASN A 188 -17.30 -15.65 -21.04
N SER A 189 -17.47 -15.59 -22.36
CA SER A 189 -17.40 -16.80 -23.22
C SER A 189 -16.07 -17.56 -23.12
N ASP A 190 -14.95 -16.84 -22.89
CA ASP A 190 -13.61 -17.42 -22.78
C ASP A 190 -13.31 -17.89 -21.34
N HIS A 191 -13.98 -17.28 -20.36
CA HIS A 191 -13.83 -17.55 -18.93
C HIS A 191 -15.21 -17.75 -18.27
N PRO A 192 -15.84 -18.92 -18.44
CA PRO A 192 -17.21 -19.15 -17.95
C PRO A 192 -17.30 -19.38 -16.43
N ASP A 193 -16.16 -19.52 -15.74
CA ASP A 193 -16.07 -19.96 -14.36
C ASP A 193 -15.39 -18.88 -13.52
N ALA A 194 -16.18 -18.16 -12.71
CA ALA A 194 -15.72 -17.04 -11.88
C ALA A 194 -14.64 -17.49 -10.89
N GLY A 195 -14.81 -18.65 -10.26
CA GLY A 195 -13.86 -19.20 -9.28
C GLY A 195 -12.48 -19.41 -9.90
N LYS A 196 -12.40 -19.88 -11.15
CA LYS A 196 -11.12 -20.00 -11.87
C LYS A 196 -10.49 -18.66 -12.21
N VAL A 197 -11.29 -17.65 -12.56
CA VAL A 197 -10.77 -16.29 -12.82
C VAL A 197 -10.16 -15.72 -11.55
N LEU A 198 -10.85 -15.86 -10.42
CA LEU A 198 -10.38 -15.37 -9.11
C LEU A 198 -9.16 -16.15 -8.58
N ASP A 199 -9.10 -17.45 -8.80
CA ASP A 199 -7.91 -18.26 -8.50
C ASP A 199 -6.73 -17.89 -9.41
N GLN A 200 -6.98 -17.33 -10.60
CA GLN A 200 -5.92 -16.95 -11.54
C GLN A 200 -5.49 -15.48 -11.48
N ALA A 201 -6.21 -14.65 -10.74
CA ALA A 201 -5.91 -13.24 -10.61
C ALA A 201 -4.70 -12.99 -9.68
N ASN A 202 -3.84 -12.05 -10.07
CA ASN A 202 -2.67 -11.61 -9.29
C ASN A 202 -2.92 -10.30 -8.52
N PHE A 203 -3.96 -9.57 -8.92
CA PHE A 203 -4.41 -8.30 -8.35
C PHE A 203 -5.96 -8.29 -8.33
N PRO A 204 -6.63 -7.68 -7.33
CA PRO A 204 -6.10 -6.97 -6.15
C PRO A 204 -5.29 -7.83 -5.16
N SER A 205 -4.65 -7.20 -4.18
CA SER A 205 -3.67 -7.83 -3.27
C SER A 205 -4.24 -8.96 -2.38
N ASN A 206 -5.55 -9.03 -2.22
CA ASN A 206 -6.27 -10.09 -1.50
C ASN A 206 -6.52 -11.36 -2.36
N LEU A 207 -6.21 -11.34 -3.66
CA LEU A 207 -6.30 -12.49 -4.56
C LEU A 207 -4.94 -13.22 -4.63
N PRO A 208 -4.88 -14.52 -5.00
CA PRO A 208 -5.95 -15.36 -5.57
C PRO A 208 -6.91 -15.95 -4.54
N TYR A 209 -8.15 -16.23 -4.95
CA TYR A 209 -9.16 -16.90 -4.13
C TYR A 209 -9.51 -18.28 -4.69
N ASN A 210 -9.25 -19.33 -3.90
CA ASN A 210 -9.51 -20.72 -4.28
C ASN A 210 -10.79 -21.24 -3.61
N GLU A 211 -11.93 -21.02 -4.27
CA GLU A 211 -13.25 -21.37 -3.73
C GLU A 211 -13.38 -22.85 -3.31
N PRO A 212 -12.95 -23.86 -4.10
CA PRO A 212 -13.07 -25.25 -3.69
C PRO A 212 -12.28 -25.58 -2.41
N LEU A 213 -11.08 -24.99 -2.26
CA LEU A 213 -10.26 -25.20 -1.07
C LEU A 213 -10.90 -24.57 0.17
N GLU A 214 -11.43 -23.36 0.05
CA GLU A 214 -12.12 -22.69 1.16
C GLU A 214 -13.41 -23.42 1.56
N ALA A 215 -14.14 -23.99 0.60
CA ALA A 215 -15.26 -24.87 0.89
C ALA A 215 -14.83 -26.12 1.67
N ILE A 216 -13.75 -26.79 1.25
CA ILE A 216 -13.19 -27.95 1.98
C ILE A 216 -12.80 -27.56 3.41
N ARG A 217 -12.07 -26.46 3.59
CA ARG A 217 -11.66 -25.95 4.90
C ARG A 217 -12.88 -25.66 5.79
N THR A 218 -13.90 -25.03 5.22
CA THR A 218 -15.15 -24.69 5.93
C THR A 218 -15.89 -25.94 6.41
N TYR A 219 -16.07 -26.95 5.54
CA TYR A 219 -16.73 -28.20 5.92
C TYR A 219 -15.94 -28.98 6.97
N LEU A 220 -14.63 -29.06 6.86
CA LEU A 220 -13.77 -29.72 7.85
C LEU A 220 -13.83 -29.01 9.21
N ASN A 221 -13.82 -27.67 9.21
CA ASN A 221 -13.96 -26.88 10.43
C ASN A 221 -15.29 -27.15 11.15
N GLN A 222 -16.40 -27.34 10.41
CA GLN A 222 -17.68 -27.76 11.01
C GLN A 222 -17.60 -29.13 11.67
N LEU A 223 -16.79 -30.04 11.11
CA LEU A 223 -16.48 -31.35 11.69
C LEU A 223 -15.41 -31.30 12.79
N LYS A 224 -14.90 -30.11 13.13
CA LYS A 224 -13.79 -29.89 14.07
C LYS A 224 -12.49 -30.59 13.66
N LEU A 225 -12.25 -30.67 12.35
CA LEU A 225 -11.03 -31.20 11.75
C LEU A 225 -10.31 -30.09 10.99
N ASN A 226 -8.98 -30.15 10.94
CA ASN A 226 -8.18 -29.29 10.07
C ASN A 226 -7.63 -30.10 8.90
N LEU A 227 -7.52 -29.48 7.72
CA LEU A 227 -6.95 -30.13 6.54
C LEU A 227 -5.48 -30.52 6.76
N SER A 228 -4.73 -29.74 7.53
CA SER A 228 -3.34 -30.05 7.94
C SER A 228 -3.24 -31.37 8.70
N ASP A 229 -4.19 -31.65 9.59
CA ASP A 229 -4.18 -32.84 10.44
C ASP A 229 -4.48 -34.10 9.61
N LEU A 230 -5.34 -33.96 8.58
CA LEU A 230 -5.57 -35.01 7.61
C LEU A 230 -4.31 -35.31 6.81
N TYR A 231 -3.62 -34.29 6.27
CA TYR A 231 -2.37 -34.50 5.55
C TYR A 231 -1.32 -35.16 6.44
N GLN A 232 -1.15 -34.73 7.69
CA GLN A 232 -0.24 -35.36 8.66
C GLN A 232 -0.58 -36.82 8.96
N THR A 233 -1.86 -37.19 8.92
CA THR A 233 -2.30 -38.57 9.19
C THR A 233 -1.96 -39.51 8.04
N PHE A 234 -2.06 -39.03 6.79
CA PHE A 234 -1.86 -39.86 5.59
C PHE A 234 -0.45 -39.78 5.01
N GLU A 235 0.30 -38.72 5.28
CA GLU A 235 1.68 -38.57 4.81
C GLU A 235 2.68 -39.18 5.79
N THR A 236 3.62 -39.95 5.24
CA THR A 236 4.73 -40.55 6.00
C THR A 236 5.96 -39.63 6.10
N THR A 237 5.96 -38.54 5.33
CA THR A 237 7.02 -37.53 5.30
C THR A 237 6.88 -36.60 6.51
N PRO A 238 7.98 -36.21 7.18
CA PRO A 238 7.89 -35.24 8.26
C PRO A 238 7.31 -33.90 7.76
N PRO A 239 6.49 -33.19 8.56
CA PRO A 239 5.82 -31.94 8.17
C PRO A 239 6.75 -30.87 7.56
N THR A 240 8.01 -30.84 7.98
CA THR A 240 9.02 -29.88 7.51
C THR A 240 9.51 -30.12 6.08
N GLN A 241 9.23 -31.29 5.50
CA GLN A 241 9.61 -31.65 4.13
C GLN A 241 8.39 -31.85 3.21
N ALA A 242 7.19 -31.85 3.80
CA ALA A 242 5.93 -31.95 3.09
C ALA A 242 5.37 -30.57 2.76
N GLU A 243 5.40 -30.20 1.47
CA GLU A 243 4.90 -28.93 0.98
C GLU A 243 3.40 -28.74 1.27
N SER A 244 2.60 -29.80 1.06
CA SER A 244 1.16 -29.87 1.37
C SER A 244 0.85 -29.52 2.83
N ILE A 245 1.58 -30.13 3.77
CA ILE A 245 1.39 -29.88 5.21
C ILE A 245 1.80 -28.46 5.57
N THR A 246 2.98 -28.02 5.14
CA THR A 246 3.49 -26.67 5.44
C THR A 246 2.56 -25.59 4.90
N ARG A 247 2.10 -25.76 3.65
CA ARG A 247 1.16 -24.86 3.00
C ARG A 247 -0.15 -24.72 3.78
N GLU A 248 -0.74 -25.84 4.21
CA GLU A 248 -1.99 -25.79 5.00
C GLU A 248 -1.80 -25.29 6.42
N LEU A 249 -0.65 -25.55 7.05
CA LEU A 249 -0.33 -24.97 8.37
C LEU A 249 -0.33 -23.44 8.33
N LEU A 250 0.09 -22.86 7.19
CA LEU A 250 0.07 -21.42 6.92
C LEU A 250 -1.26 -20.95 6.30
N SER A 251 -2.25 -21.82 6.15
CA SER A 251 -3.55 -21.55 5.51
C SER A 251 -3.46 -21.03 4.07
N LEU A 252 -2.38 -21.37 3.34
CA LEU A 252 -2.14 -20.89 1.97
C LEU A 252 -2.76 -21.82 0.91
N SER A 253 -3.32 -21.27 -0.15
CA SER A 253 -3.67 -22.04 -1.35
C SER A 253 -2.40 -22.45 -2.12
N PRO A 254 -2.44 -23.44 -3.02
CA PRO A 254 -1.27 -23.83 -3.82
C PRO A 254 -0.69 -22.64 -4.60
N ARG A 255 -1.55 -21.76 -5.11
CA ARG A 255 -1.11 -20.58 -5.84
C ARG A 255 -0.56 -19.49 -4.93
N GLU A 256 -1.21 -19.21 -3.80
CA GLU A 256 -0.68 -18.26 -2.81
C GLU A 256 0.72 -18.67 -2.34
N PHE A 257 0.90 -19.96 -2.07
CA PHE A 257 2.19 -20.53 -1.68
C PHE A 257 3.27 -20.31 -2.75
N ASN A 258 2.93 -20.55 -4.02
CA ASN A 258 3.85 -20.30 -5.14
C ASN A 258 4.18 -18.82 -5.31
N ILE A 259 3.21 -17.91 -5.13
CA ILE A 259 3.41 -16.46 -5.23
C ILE A 259 4.37 -15.96 -4.13
N ILE A 260 4.21 -16.42 -2.89
CA ILE A 260 5.05 -15.97 -1.77
C ILE A 260 6.50 -16.49 -1.88
N ARG A 261 6.69 -17.62 -2.57
CA ARG A 261 8.02 -18.24 -2.75
C ARG A 261 8.76 -17.76 -3.99
N THR A 262 8.04 -17.36 -5.05
CA THR A 262 8.64 -16.98 -6.32
C THR A 262 9.04 -15.50 -6.29
N GLU A 263 10.32 -15.22 -6.52
CA GLU A 263 10.81 -13.83 -6.64
C GLU A 263 10.44 -13.23 -8.00
N LEU A 264 9.86 -12.03 -7.97
CA LEU A 264 9.54 -11.25 -9.16
C LEU A 264 10.76 -10.40 -9.54
N THR A 265 11.30 -10.63 -10.73
CA THR A 265 12.53 -9.97 -11.19
C THR A 265 12.31 -8.98 -12.32
N THR A 266 11.18 -9.07 -13.03
CA THR A 266 10.90 -8.22 -14.19
C THR A 266 9.93 -7.07 -13.85
N PRO A 267 10.05 -5.91 -14.51
CA PRO A 267 9.09 -4.80 -14.34
C PRO A 267 7.66 -5.16 -14.75
N GLU A 268 7.51 -6.04 -15.75
CA GLU A 268 6.20 -6.49 -16.25
C GLU A 268 5.48 -7.32 -15.19
N ASP A 269 6.18 -8.27 -14.57
CA ASP A 269 5.63 -9.06 -13.47
C ASP A 269 5.17 -8.15 -12.33
N ILE A 270 6.03 -7.25 -11.85
CA ILE A 270 5.69 -6.31 -10.77
C ILE A 270 4.48 -5.46 -11.15
N SER A 271 4.41 -4.96 -12.38
CA SER A 271 3.27 -4.19 -12.85
C SER A 271 1.97 -4.99 -12.77
N ASN A 272 2.00 -6.27 -13.15
CA ASN A 272 0.85 -7.17 -13.08
C ASN A 272 0.39 -7.45 -11.63
N TYR A 273 1.32 -7.60 -10.69
CA TYR A 273 0.99 -7.86 -9.27
C TYR A 273 0.53 -6.61 -8.50
N TYR A 274 0.94 -5.42 -8.95
CA TYR A 274 0.52 -4.13 -8.39
C TYR A 274 -0.63 -3.46 -9.18
N GLY A 275 -1.23 -4.14 -10.16
CA GLY A 275 -2.40 -3.61 -10.89
C GLY A 275 -2.12 -2.38 -11.75
N LEU A 276 -0.86 -2.16 -12.16
CA LEU A 276 -0.49 -0.99 -12.97
C LEU A 276 -1.06 -1.12 -14.39
N ASN A 277 -1.65 -0.04 -14.89
CA ASN A 277 -2.15 0.00 -16.25
C ASN A 277 -1.01 0.20 -17.28
N THR A 278 -1.31 0.05 -18.57
CA THR A 278 -0.30 0.16 -19.65
C THR A 278 0.35 1.55 -19.79
N THR A 279 -0.19 2.57 -19.11
CA THR A 279 0.35 3.94 -19.10
C THR A 279 1.16 4.26 -17.84
N GLN A 280 1.04 3.43 -16.79
CA GLN A 280 1.73 3.60 -15.52
C GLN A 280 3.00 2.74 -15.51
N THR A 281 4.10 3.30 -15.01
CA THR A 281 5.33 2.57 -14.75
C THR A 281 5.48 2.31 -13.26
N PHE A 282 6.39 1.42 -12.86
CA PHE A 282 6.67 1.20 -11.43
C PHE A 282 7.11 2.48 -10.70
N GLU A 283 7.62 3.49 -11.41
CA GLU A 283 7.96 4.80 -10.81
C GLU A 283 6.72 5.53 -10.26
N SER A 284 5.53 5.26 -10.81
CA SER A 284 4.28 5.82 -10.29
C SER A 284 3.96 5.33 -8.87
N LEU A 285 4.48 4.15 -8.47
CA LEU A 285 4.38 3.61 -7.11
C LEU A 285 5.30 4.33 -6.11
N ALA A 286 6.18 5.23 -6.57
CA ALA A 286 6.92 6.08 -5.65
C ALA A 286 6.00 7.12 -4.99
N ALA A 287 4.90 7.53 -5.62
CA ALA A 287 3.92 8.40 -4.97
C ALA A 287 3.17 7.62 -3.89
N VAL A 288 3.18 8.10 -2.65
CA VAL A 288 2.57 7.38 -1.51
C VAL A 288 1.09 7.13 -1.74
N SER A 289 0.35 8.10 -2.31
CA SER A 289 -1.08 7.91 -2.62
C SER A 289 -1.34 6.74 -3.57
N THR A 290 -0.56 6.65 -4.66
CA THR A 290 -0.65 5.56 -5.63
C THR A 290 -0.25 4.24 -4.99
N PHE A 291 0.81 4.24 -4.18
CA PHE A 291 1.27 3.05 -3.47
C PHE A 291 0.20 2.49 -2.52
N LEU A 292 -0.43 3.35 -1.72
CA LEU A 292 -1.50 2.95 -0.80
C LEU A 292 -2.73 2.41 -1.55
N GLU A 293 -3.12 3.07 -2.65
CA GLU A 293 -4.24 2.62 -3.50
C GLU A 293 -3.99 1.23 -4.10
N GLN A 294 -2.80 0.98 -4.63
CA GLN A 294 -2.49 -0.30 -5.28
C GLN A 294 -2.18 -1.45 -4.30
N THR A 295 -1.74 -1.13 -3.09
CA THR A 295 -1.46 -2.15 -2.06
C THR A 295 -2.65 -2.40 -1.13
N ASP A 296 -3.64 -1.50 -1.13
CA ASP A 296 -4.72 -1.43 -0.15
C ASP A 296 -4.20 -1.27 1.29
N LEU A 297 -3.00 -0.68 1.47
CA LEU A 297 -2.45 -0.36 2.79
C LEU A 297 -3.02 0.97 3.27
N SER A 298 -3.27 1.06 4.57
CA SER A 298 -3.48 2.35 5.23
C SER A 298 -2.15 3.10 5.41
N ARG A 299 -2.22 4.42 5.62
CA ARG A 299 -1.03 5.23 5.89
C ARG A 299 -0.29 4.78 7.17
N GLN A 300 -1.04 4.32 8.18
CA GLN A 300 -0.46 3.76 9.39
C GLN A 300 0.28 2.46 9.10
N GLU A 301 -0.33 1.53 8.36
CA GLU A 301 0.34 0.28 7.99
C GLU A 301 1.59 0.52 7.15
N LEU A 302 1.61 1.53 6.27
CA LEU A 302 2.83 1.91 5.55
C LEU A 302 3.93 2.39 6.50
N THR A 303 3.57 3.15 7.54
CA THR A 303 4.51 3.60 8.57
C THR A 303 5.05 2.39 9.35
N ASP A 304 4.17 1.48 9.74
CA ASP A 304 4.53 0.25 10.44
C ASP A 304 5.38 -0.69 9.57
N LEU A 305 5.15 -0.72 8.25
CA LEU A 305 5.95 -1.49 7.31
C LEU A 305 7.38 -0.96 7.21
N ILE A 306 7.54 0.37 7.15
CA ILE A 306 8.83 1.03 6.93
C ILE A 306 9.66 1.12 8.22
N PHE A 307 9.02 1.48 9.34
CA PHE A 307 9.70 1.78 10.59
C PHE A 307 9.50 0.70 11.66
N GLN A 308 8.42 -0.08 11.58
CA GLN A 308 8.03 -1.05 12.61
C GLN A 308 8.07 -0.38 14.00
N ASP A 309 8.68 -1.02 14.99
CA ASP A 309 8.81 -0.52 16.36
C ASP A 309 10.12 0.27 16.61
N LEU A 310 10.78 0.81 15.58
CA LEU A 310 12.03 1.56 15.76
C LEU A 310 11.79 2.95 16.35
N SER A 311 12.63 3.32 17.32
CA SER A 311 12.77 4.68 17.81
C SER A 311 13.45 5.59 16.78
N GLN A 312 13.30 6.91 16.92
CA GLN A 312 13.94 7.88 16.01
C GLN A 312 15.47 7.76 16.01
N GLU A 313 16.07 7.43 17.15
CA GLU A 313 17.52 7.21 17.27
C GLU A 313 17.97 5.96 16.52
N GLU A 314 17.18 4.89 16.55
CA GLU A 314 17.46 3.65 15.82
C GLU A 314 17.28 3.82 14.31
N VAL A 315 16.27 4.59 13.89
CA VAL A 315 16.10 4.99 12.47
C VAL A 315 17.31 5.80 12.01
N LYS A 316 17.76 6.79 12.78
CA LYS A 316 18.98 7.57 12.48
C LYS A 316 20.25 6.72 12.46
N SER A 317 20.28 5.64 13.24
CA SER A 317 21.38 4.66 13.24
C SER A 317 21.31 3.69 12.04
N GLY A 318 20.30 3.84 11.17
CA GLY A 318 20.12 3.05 9.96
C GLY A 318 19.64 1.62 10.24
N LEU A 319 19.05 1.33 11.40
CA LEU A 319 18.61 -0.04 11.73
C LEU A 319 17.47 -0.54 10.83
N ALA A 320 16.69 0.36 10.23
CA ALA A 320 15.64 0.02 9.27
C ALA A 320 16.16 -0.77 8.05
N ARG A 321 17.45 -0.64 7.69
CA ARG A 321 18.08 -1.43 6.62
C ARG A 321 18.10 -2.94 6.90
N GLN A 322 17.94 -3.32 8.16
CA GLN A 322 17.94 -4.72 8.57
C GLN A 322 16.60 -5.41 8.26
N PHE A 323 15.52 -4.68 8.02
CA PHE A 323 14.21 -5.28 7.76
C PHE A 323 14.18 -6.06 6.45
N PHE A 324 13.44 -7.17 6.43
CA PHE A 324 13.33 -8.10 5.30
C PHE A 324 13.05 -7.38 3.98
N ILE A 325 12.16 -6.38 4.00
CA ILE A 325 11.78 -5.59 2.82
C ILE A 325 12.95 -4.80 2.23
N ASN A 326 13.94 -4.41 3.05
CA ASN A 326 15.10 -3.61 2.64
C ASN A 326 16.32 -4.47 2.27
N GLN A 327 16.30 -5.78 2.54
CA GLN A 327 17.42 -6.69 2.25
C GLN A 327 17.46 -7.12 0.76
N ALA A 328 17.25 -6.18 -0.17
CA ALA A 328 17.01 -6.47 -1.58
C ALA A 328 18.29 -6.53 -2.47
N GLU A 329 19.48 -6.37 -1.87
CA GLU A 329 20.78 -6.30 -2.57
C GLU A 329 20.82 -5.28 -3.74
N ASP A 330 19.97 -4.25 -3.67
CA ASP A 330 19.81 -3.22 -4.72
C ASP A 330 20.83 -2.07 -4.63
N GLY A 331 21.69 -2.08 -3.61
CA GLY A 331 22.68 -1.03 -3.35
C GLY A 331 22.08 0.30 -2.88
N LEU A 332 20.77 0.34 -2.59
CA LEU A 332 20.07 1.51 -2.08
C LEU A 332 19.96 1.44 -0.55
N ASP A 333 19.75 2.59 0.10
CA ASP A 333 19.47 2.63 1.53
C ASP A 333 18.06 2.10 1.84
N TYR A 334 17.66 2.07 3.12
CA TYR A 334 16.33 1.64 3.53
C TYR A 334 15.22 2.53 2.92
N LEU A 335 14.04 1.95 2.71
CA LEU A 335 12.86 2.66 2.21
C LEU A 335 12.48 3.81 3.15
N GLN A 336 12.29 5.01 2.60
CA GLN A 336 11.97 6.21 3.38
C GLN A 336 10.76 6.92 2.79
N ILE A 337 10.10 7.76 3.60
CA ILE A 337 9.09 8.69 3.12
C ILE A 337 9.66 10.11 3.22
N GLU A 338 9.62 10.83 2.11
CA GLU A 338 9.96 12.25 2.05
C GLU A 338 8.75 13.07 1.61
N GLU A 339 8.63 14.28 2.13
CA GLU A 339 7.66 15.27 1.65
C GLU A 339 8.28 16.06 0.50
N GLU A 340 7.58 16.12 -0.63
CA GLU A 340 8.03 16.90 -1.78
C GLU A 340 7.90 18.40 -1.49
N ALA A 341 8.95 19.16 -1.81
CA ALA A 341 8.95 20.60 -1.59
C ALA A 341 7.83 21.28 -2.40
N PRO A 342 7.10 22.24 -1.81
CA PRO A 342 6.04 22.95 -2.51
C PRO A 342 6.58 23.64 -3.77
N GLN A 343 6.03 23.32 -4.93
CA GLN A 343 6.38 23.98 -6.19
C GLN A 343 5.99 25.47 -6.10
N PRO A 344 6.80 26.45 -6.50
CA PRO A 344 6.51 27.87 -6.24
C PRO A 344 5.27 28.44 -6.97
N SER A 345 4.56 27.65 -7.79
CA SER A 345 3.56 28.12 -8.77
C SER A 345 2.08 27.79 -8.46
N SER A 346 1.71 27.16 -7.34
CA SER A 346 0.28 26.87 -7.02
C SER A 346 -0.13 27.35 -5.62
N PHE A 347 -1.25 28.08 -5.54
CA PHE A 347 -1.80 28.67 -4.31
C PHE A 347 -2.58 27.67 -3.43
N TYR A 348 -2.91 26.49 -3.99
CA TYR A 348 -3.54 25.38 -3.28
C TYR A 348 -2.61 24.17 -3.40
N GLN A 349 -1.85 23.89 -2.33
CA GLN A 349 -0.93 22.75 -2.31
C GLN A 349 -1.22 21.87 -1.11
N ILE A 350 -1.53 20.62 -1.41
CA ILE A 350 -1.46 19.53 -0.46
C ILE A 350 -0.02 18.99 -0.61
N PRO A 351 0.80 18.97 0.45
CA PRO A 351 2.12 18.35 0.39
C PRO A 351 1.98 16.91 -0.09
N GLN A 352 2.75 16.53 -1.11
CA GLN A 352 2.75 15.17 -1.64
C GLN A 352 3.89 14.40 -0.99
N GLU A 353 3.58 13.22 -0.47
CA GLU A 353 4.57 12.31 0.08
C GLU A 353 5.07 11.35 -0.99
N ARG A 354 6.37 11.08 -1.00
CA ARG A 354 7.04 10.17 -1.92
C ARG A 354 7.87 9.14 -1.16
N LEU A 355 7.85 7.91 -1.65
CA LEU A 355 8.76 6.84 -1.24
C LEU A 355 10.11 7.01 -1.94
N VAL A 356 11.17 7.05 -1.12
CA VAL A 356 12.56 7.18 -1.56
C VAL A 356 13.31 5.87 -1.29
N ASN A 357 14.28 5.55 -2.14
CA ASN A 357 14.99 4.26 -2.18
C ASN A 357 14.10 3.07 -2.55
N LEU A 358 13.00 3.31 -3.26
CA LEU A 358 12.15 2.27 -3.82
C LEU A 358 12.81 1.64 -5.04
N SER A 359 12.83 0.30 -5.10
CA SER A 359 13.38 -0.48 -6.22
C SER A 359 12.43 -1.64 -6.58
N LEU A 360 12.64 -2.24 -7.75
CA LEU A 360 11.89 -3.43 -8.17
C LEU A 360 12.05 -4.58 -7.16
N ALA A 361 13.27 -4.82 -6.67
CA ALA A 361 13.55 -5.88 -5.71
C ALA A 361 12.89 -5.62 -4.34
N LYS A 362 12.80 -4.35 -3.90
CA LYS A 362 12.02 -3.99 -2.71
C LYS A 362 10.52 -4.16 -2.94
N LEU A 363 9.99 -3.79 -4.10
CA LEU A 363 8.58 -3.96 -4.45
C LEU A 363 8.16 -5.44 -4.44
N ASP A 364 8.98 -6.33 -4.99
CA ASP A 364 8.78 -7.78 -4.90
C ASP A 364 8.67 -8.24 -3.43
N ARG A 365 9.69 -7.89 -2.63
CA ARG A 365 9.75 -8.28 -1.22
C ARG A 365 8.58 -7.74 -0.42
N ILE A 366 8.21 -6.48 -0.62
CA ILE A 366 7.06 -5.85 0.02
C ILE A 366 5.78 -6.59 -0.35
N TYR A 367 5.56 -6.90 -1.63
CA TYR A 367 4.36 -7.62 -2.06
C TYR A 367 4.24 -8.98 -1.36
N ARG A 368 5.29 -9.80 -1.39
CA ARG A 368 5.29 -11.14 -0.76
C ARG A 368 5.17 -11.05 0.75
N PHE A 369 5.85 -10.09 1.37
CA PHE A 369 5.83 -9.86 2.81
C PHE A 369 4.45 -9.42 3.31
N VAL A 370 3.86 -8.39 2.69
CA VAL A 370 2.52 -7.88 3.05
C VAL A 370 1.46 -8.96 2.83
N LYS A 371 1.55 -9.71 1.72
CA LYS A 371 0.61 -10.79 1.42
C LYS A 371 0.66 -11.89 2.48
N LEU A 372 1.87 -12.32 2.87
CA LEU A 372 2.05 -13.31 3.92
C LEU A 372 1.55 -12.79 5.28
N ALA A 373 1.88 -11.55 5.65
CA ALA A 373 1.43 -10.93 6.89
C ALA A 373 -0.10 -10.89 6.99
N ARG A 374 -0.77 -10.46 5.91
CA ARG A 374 -2.24 -10.43 5.82
C ARG A 374 -2.86 -11.81 5.93
N LYS A 375 -2.28 -12.82 5.27
CA LYS A 375 -2.80 -14.19 5.34
C LYS A 375 -2.70 -14.78 6.76
N LEU A 376 -1.59 -14.51 7.45
CA LEU A 376 -1.35 -14.98 8.82
C LEU A 376 -2.08 -14.13 9.88
N GLY A 377 -2.52 -12.92 9.53
CA GLY A 377 -3.04 -11.94 10.49
C GLY A 377 -1.98 -11.45 11.47
N TRP A 378 -0.71 -11.43 11.05
CA TRP A 378 0.43 -11.04 11.90
C TRP A 378 0.80 -9.57 11.68
N PRO A 379 1.23 -8.85 12.74
CA PRO A 379 1.82 -7.53 12.56
C PRO A 379 3.13 -7.65 11.78
N PHE A 380 3.48 -6.60 11.02
CA PHE A 380 4.70 -6.59 10.21
C PHE A 380 5.96 -6.79 11.06
N THR A 381 6.01 -6.24 12.27
CA THR A 381 7.11 -6.47 13.20
C THR A 381 7.31 -7.96 13.48
N ASP A 382 6.27 -8.70 13.85
CA ASP A 382 6.42 -10.11 14.23
C ASP A 382 6.85 -10.98 13.04
N LEU A 383 6.27 -10.74 11.87
CA LEU A 383 6.67 -11.46 10.66
C LEU A 383 8.13 -11.17 10.30
N ASP A 384 8.54 -9.91 10.32
CA ASP A 384 9.92 -9.51 10.05
C ASP A 384 10.90 -10.15 11.04
N TRP A 385 10.57 -10.16 12.33
CA TRP A 385 11.36 -10.83 13.36
C TRP A 385 11.49 -12.33 13.12
N VAL A 386 10.41 -13.01 12.74
CA VAL A 386 10.45 -14.45 12.44
C VAL A 386 11.30 -14.72 11.20
N LEU A 387 11.10 -13.98 10.11
CA LEU A 387 11.87 -14.15 8.88
C LEU A 387 13.36 -13.92 9.11
N ARG A 388 13.73 -12.87 9.86
CA ARG A 388 15.14 -12.61 10.23
C ARG A 388 15.72 -13.63 11.18
N SER A 389 14.91 -14.22 12.07
CA SER A 389 15.38 -15.26 13.00
C SER A 389 15.60 -16.60 12.29
N LEU A 390 14.85 -16.87 11.21
CA LEU A 390 14.94 -18.10 10.43
C LEU A 390 16.03 -18.05 9.35
N GLN A 391 16.44 -16.86 8.91
CA GLN A 391 17.57 -16.71 8.00
C GLN A 391 18.89 -16.62 8.78
N PRO A 392 19.73 -17.67 8.81
CA PRO A 392 21.05 -17.54 9.39
C PRO A 392 21.88 -16.57 8.55
N ASN A 393 22.18 -15.39 9.12
CA ASN A 393 23.26 -14.48 8.72
C ASN A 393 23.28 -14.03 7.24
N GLN A 394 22.29 -13.26 6.77
CA GLN A 394 22.52 -12.42 5.57
C GLN A 394 23.34 -11.15 5.87
N PHE A 395 23.44 -10.76 7.15
CA PHE A 395 24.43 -9.77 7.59
C PHE A 395 25.32 -10.40 8.65
N GLN A 396 26.46 -10.96 8.21
CA GLN A 396 27.66 -10.60 8.96
C GLN A 396 27.75 -9.09 8.83
N GLU A 397 27.55 -8.35 9.92
CA GLU A 397 28.39 -7.16 10.07
C GLU A 397 29.80 -7.66 9.80
N ARG A 398 30.40 -7.25 8.66
CA ARG A 398 31.77 -7.65 8.33
C ARG A 398 32.67 -6.93 9.33
N SER A 399 32.75 -7.46 10.54
CA SER A 399 33.73 -7.06 11.53
C SER A 399 35.07 -7.55 10.99
N LEU A 400 36.00 -6.63 10.80
CA LEU A 400 37.38 -6.99 10.55
C LEU A 400 37.88 -7.69 11.82
N ARG A 401 38.19 -8.98 11.70
CA ARG A 401 38.85 -9.74 12.75
C ARG A 401 40.34 -9.69 12.43
N PHE A 402 41.09 -8.98 13.26
CA PHE A 402 42.54 -9.00 13.21
C PHE A 402 43.02 -10.18 14.05
N ASP A 403 43.55 -11.21 13.41
CA ASP A 403 44.08 -12.40 14.09
C ASP A 403 45.41 -12.14 14.81
N GLY A 404 46.00 -10.97 14.56
CA GLY A 404 47.26 -10.52 15.13
C GLY A 404 48.49 -11.17 14.51
N ILE A 405 48.37 -11.85 13.36
CA ILE A 405 49.50 -12.48 12.66
C ILE A 405 49.95 -11.59 11.50
N ASN A 406 49.04 -11.26 10.57
CA ASN A 406 49.38 -10.47 9.39
C ASN A 406 48.23 -9.62 8.84
N ASP A 407 47.15 -9.47 9.62
CA ASP A 407 46.00 -8.68 9.23
C ASP A 407 46.24 -7.19 9.41
N ALA A 408 46.07 -6.43 8.33
CA ALA A 408 46.08 -4.98 8.35
C ALA A 408 45.08 -4.43 7.34
N VAL A 409 44.53 -3.25 7.63
CA VAL A 409 43.75 -2.48 6.67
C VAL A 409 44.55 -1.25 6.26
N THR A 410 44.92 -1.21 4.99
CA THR A 410 45.60 -0.08 4.39
C THR A 410 44.60 0.76 3.63
N VAL A 411 44.60 2.07 3.90
CA VAL A 411 43.78 3.05 3.19
C VAL A 411 44.71 3.89 2.33
N GLU A 412 44.33 4.16 1.07
CA GLU A 412 45.09 5.05 0.19
C GLU A 412 45.19 6.47 0.76
N ASN A 413 46.18 7.24 0.29
CA ASN A 413 46.41 8.59 0.78
C ASN A 413 45.18 9.50 0.56
N VAL A 414 44.58 9.98 1.65
CA VAL A 414 43.50 10.96 1.63
C VAL A 414 44.06 12.32 2.01
N THR A 415 44.01 13.29 1.09
CA THR A 415 44.59 14.64 1.26
C THR A 415 44.08 15.38 2.50
N LYS A 416 42.83 15.15 2.91
CA LYS A 416 42.24 15.72 4.13
C LYS A 416 42.90 15.23 5.43
N LEU A 417 43.62 14.10 5.40
CA LEU A 417 44.28 13.51 6.58
C LEU A 417 45.75 13.94 6.72
N ASN A 418 46.23 14.90 5.92
CA ASN A 418 47.65 15.26 5.86
C ASN A 418 48.02 16.47 6.74
N ASP A 419 47.07 17.35 7.07
CA ASP A 419 47.34 18.60 7.79
C ASP A 419 46.80 18.60 9.24
N PHE A 420 46.75 17.45 9.90
CA PHE A 420 46.24 17.37 11.28
C PHE A 420 47.28 17.79 12.31
N THR A 421 47.00 18.88 13.02
CA THR A 421 47.77 19.33 14.19
C THR A 421 47.13 18.94 15.52
N GLU A 422 45.82 18.65 15.51
CA GLU A 422 45.07 18.20 16.69
C GLU A 422 44.08 17.10 16.30
N PHE A 423 44.10 15.98 17.02
CA PHE A 423 43.22 14.84 16.78
C PHE A 423 43.20 13.89 17.99
N THR A 424 42.22 12.98 18.02
CA THR A 424 42.16 11.89 19.00
C THR A 424 42.08 10.56 18.29
N ILE A 425 42.91 9.60 18.73
CA ILE A 425 42.83 8.20 18.32
C ILE A 425 42.29 7.42 19.51
N GLU A 426 41.33 6.53 19.28
CA GLU A 426 40.89 5.59 20.30
C GLU A 426 40.63 4.20 19.72
N ALA A 427 40.81 3.18 20.55
CA ALA A 427 40.53 1.80 20.20
C ALA A 427 40.13 0.97 21.43
N TRP A 428 39.35 -0.07 21.22
CA TRP A 428 39.27 -1.19 22.16
C TRP A 428 40.22 -2.28 21.69
N ILE A 429 41.14 -2.71 22.56
CA ILE A 429 42.14 -3.72 22.23
C ILE A 429 42.12 -4.88 23.22
N HIS A 430 42.40 -6.09 22.73
CA HIS A 430 42.49 -7.31 23.52
C HIS A 430 43.85 -8.00 23.25
N PRO A 431 44.92 -7.58 23.94
CA PRO A 431 46.26 -8.13 23.74
C PRO A 431 46.34 -9.57 24.27
N GLY A 432 46.72 -10.52 23.40
CA GLY A 432 46.89 -11.93 23.77
C GLY A 432 48.22 -12.21 24.47
N GLN A 433 49.25 -11.45 24.10
CA GLN A 433 50.61 -11.54 24.61
C GLN A 433 51.25 -10.14 24.73
N ALA A 434 52.22 -10.00 25.63
CA ALA A 434 52.93 -8.73 25.83
C ALA A 434 54.01 -8.57 24.77
N GLN A 435 53.77 -7.72 23.77
CA GLN A 435 54.72 -7.42 22.71
C GLN A 435 54.38 -6.12 21.97
N ALA A 436 55.35 -5.65 21.18
CA ALA A 436 55.21 -4.42 20.43
C ALA A 436 54.24 -4.60 19.26
N ASN A 437 53.16 -3.81 19.22
CA ASN A 437 52.07 -4.00 18.27
C ASN A 437 51.48 -2.65 17.83
N PRO A 438 51.52 -2.30 16.53
CA PRO A 438 50.87 -1.10 16.02
C PRO A 438 49.34 -1.26 16.02
N ILE A 439 48.63 -0.27 16.55
CA ILE A 439 47.16 -0.15 16.47
C ILE A 439 46.77 0.74 15.29
N VAL A 440 47.46 1.88 15.13
CA VAL A 440 47.28 2.81 14.01
C VAL A 440 48.64 3.32 13.57
N TYR A 441 48.89 3.32 12.26
CA TYR A 441 50.11 3.82 11.64
C TYR A 441 49.76 4.76 10.48
N LYS A 442 50.45 5.90 10.40
CA LYS A 442 50.43 6.80 9.24
C LYS A 442 51.86 7.09 8.83
N GLY A 443 52.22 6.85 7.58
CA GLY A 443 53.56 7.11 7.04
C GLY A 443 53.66 6.80 5.56
N ASP A 444 54.83 7.05 4.98
CA ASP A 444 55.14 6.72 3.58
C ASP A 444 55.96 5.43 3.50
N ASN A 445 55.59 4.53 2.58
CA ASN A 445 56.31 3.29 2.28
C ASN A 445 57.24 3.45 1.05
N ALA A 446 57.32 4.63 0.43
CA ALA A 446 57.86 4.81 -0.91
C ALA A 446 59.36 4.51 -1.11
N ASN A 447 60.19 4.44 -0.06
CA ASN A 447 61.66 4.30 -0.20
C ASN A 447 62.29 3.12 0.55
N ALA A 448 61.56 2.02 0.76
CA ALA A 448 62.21 0.78 1.21
C ALA A 448 62.99 0.15 0.02
N GLU A 449 64.26 0.54 -0.16
CA GLU A 449 65.19 -0.29 -0.91
C GLU A 449 65.26 -1.67 -0.24
N ILE A 450 65.31 -2.73 -1.05
CA ILE A 450 65.42 -4.12 -0.57
C ILE A 450 66.66 -4.24 0.31
N GLY A 451 66.47 -4.21 1.64
CA GLY A 451 67.54 -4.31 2.64
C GLY A 451 67.74 -3.09 3.57
N SER A 452 66.93 -2.03 3.49
CA SER A 452 66.90 -0.95 4.49
C SER A 452 65.54 -0.86 5.20
N ASP A 453 65.45 -1.45 6.38
CA ASP A 453 64.23 -1.59 7.17
C ASP A 453 63.85 -0.32 7.94
N VAL A 454 63.43 0.76 7.25
CA VAL A 454 62.82 1.91 7.93
C VAL A 454 61.71 2.58 7.10
N PRO A 455 60.42 2.25 7.33
CA PRO A 455 59.30 3.06 6.87
C PRO A 455 59.32 4.44 7.52
N GLN A 456 59.13 5.53 6.75
CA GLN A 456 59.07 6.89 7.31
C GLN A 456 57.68 7.14 7.93
N ALA A 457 57.54 6.80 9.21
CA ALA A 457 56.33 7.02 10.00
C ALA A 457 56.11 8.53 10.27
N HIS A 458 54.92 9.05 9.93
CA HIS A 458 54.44 10.33 10.43
C HIS A 458 54.05 10.21 11.90
N PHE A 459 53.29 9.17 12.25
CA PHE A 459 53.14 8.71 13.63
C PHE A 459 52.72 7.23 13.68
N LEU A 460 52.98 6.59 14.82
CA LEU A 460 52.52 5.26 15.19
C LEU A 460 51.91 5.31 16.59
N PHE A 461 50.68 4.83 16.73
CA PHE A 461 50.04 4.56 18.02
C PHE A 461 49.91 3.06 18.20
N GLY A 462 50.43 2.51 19.31
CA GLY A 462 50.51 1.08 19.51
C GLY A 462 50.87 0.66 20.93
N LEU A 463 51.37 -0.56 21.06
CA LEU A 463 51.92 -1.14 22.28
C LEU A 463 53.43 -1.32 22.17
N ASP A 464 54.14 -1.22 23.30
CA ASP A 464 55.55 -1.57 23.42
C ASP A 464 55.74 -3.05 23.83
N ALA A 465 56.99 -3.50 23.91
CA ALA A 465 57.33 -4.87 24.33
C ALA A 465 56.84 -5.24 25.76
N ASN A 466 56.45 -4.26 26.58
CA ASN A 466 55.93 -4.45 27.93
C ASN A 466 54.40 -4.28 28.00
N ASN A 467 53.71 -4.30 26.85
CA ASN A 467 52.27 -4.11 26.72
C ASN A 467 51.77 -2.75 27.25
N ARG A 468 52.60 -1.70 27.14
CA ARG A 468 52.26 -0.32 27.51
C ARG A 468 51.94 0.47 26.25
N LEU A 469 51.06 1.46 26.36
CA LEU A 469 50.75 2.33 25.23
C LEU A 469 52.00 3.09 24.77
N VAL A 470 52.18 3.24 23.47
CA VAL A 470 53.24 4.05 22.89
C VAL A 470 52.68 4.91 21.76
N LEU A 471 53.09 6.17 21.75
CA LEU A 471 52.94 7.06 20.61
C LEU A 471 54.33 7.46 20.12
N VAL A 472 54.65 7.07 18.89
CA VAL A 472 55.93 7.35 18.23
C VAL A 472 55.68 8.36 17.11
N SER A 473 56.51 9.39 17.05
CA SER A 473 56.67 10.28 15.90
C SER A 473 58.13 10.26 15.42
N ASP A 474 58.37 10.90 14.29
CA ASP A 474 59.68 11.29 13.72
C ASP A 474 60.74 11.85 14.71
N ARG A 475 60.37 12.32 15.91
CA ARG A 475 61.32 12.95 16.86
C ARG A 475 61.09 12.56 18.31
N HIS A 476 59.95 11.96 18.63
CA HIS A 476 59.56 11.70 20.00
C HIS A 476 58.91 10.32 20.14
N THR A 477 59.26 9.63 21.23
CA THR A 477 58.57 8.43 21.67
C THR A 477 57.98 8.72 23.04
N LEU A 478 56.65 8.69 23.14
CA LEU A 478 55.93 8.81 24.39
C LEU A 478 55.42 7.43 24.78
N ALA A 479 56.03 6.84 25.81
CA ALA A 479 55.61 5.55 26.35
C ALA A 479 54.77 5.73 27.62
N GLY A 480 53.73 4.94 27.72
CA GLY A 480 52.90 4.74 28.90
C GLY A 480 53.71 4.17 30.06
N THR A 481 53.15 4.34 31.25
CA THR A 481 53.66 3.76 32.50
C THR A 481 52.84 2.55 32.93
N VAL A 482 51.60 2.42 32.42
CA VAL A 482 50.66 1.35 32.76
C VAL A 482 50.79 0.21 31.75
N SER A 483 51.01 -1.01 32.24
CA SER A 483 50.94 -2.22 31.42
C SER A 483 49.49 -2.69 31.33
N LEU A 484 49.00 -2.93 30.11
CA LEU A 484 47.64 -3.39 29.86
C LEU A 484 47.47 -4.86 30.26
N PRO A 485 46.32 -5.25 30.83
CA PRO A 485 46.03 -6.64 31.14
C PRO A 485 45.93 -7.49 29.87
N LEU A 486 46.56 -8.67 29.88
CA LEU A 486 46.45 -9.66 28.80
C LEU A 486 45.12 -10.40 28.86
N ASN A 487 44.64 -10.83 27.69
CA ASN A 487 43.38 -11.57 27.53
C ASN A 487 42.16 -10.84 28.12
N GLN A 488 42.18 -9.51 28.07
CA GLN A 488 41.11 -8.64 28.52
C GLN A 488 41.01 -7.45 27.56
N PHE A 489 39.77 -7.05 27.25
CA PHE A 489 39.51 -5.81 26.54
C PHE A 489 39.87 -4.59 27.40
N SER A 490 40.71 -3.72 26.84
CA SER A 490 41.05 -2.41 27.38
C SER A 490 40.72 -1.33 26.35
N HIS A 491 40.05 -0.26 26.79
CA HIS A 491 39.89 0.94 25.97
C HIS A 491 41.15 1.79 26.07
N VAL A 492 41.67 2.22 24.94
CA VAL A 492 42.92 2.99 24.85
C VAL A 492 42.70 4.20 23.97
N ALA A 493 43.24 5.35 24.37
CA ALA A 493 43.15 6.56 23.56
C ALA A 493 44.39 7.43 23.68
N ALA A 494 44.67 8.19 22.63
CA ALA A 494 45.68 9.24 22.60
C ALA A 494 45.05 10.53 22.09
N THR A 495 45.09 11.58 22.90
CA THR A 495 44.65 12.93 22.49
C THR A 495 45.87 13.78 22.19
N ILE A 496 45.95 14.30 20.97
CA ILE A 496 46.99 15.21 20.51
C ILE A 496 46.35 16.60 20.36
N THR A 497 46.90 17.57 21.07
CA THR A 497 46.56 18.99 20.95
C THR A 497 47.80 19.78 20.57
N ALA A 498 47.65 21.07 20.24
CA ALA A 498 48.80 21.91 19.85
C ALA A 498 49.97 21.90 20.86
N ASN A 499 49.72 21.70 22.16
CA ASN A 499 50.74 21.84 23.21
C ASN A 499 50.92 20.61 24.11
N GLN A 500 50.10 19.57 23.95
CA GLN A 500 50.06 18.44 24.86
C GLN A 500 49.58 17.16 24.19
N VAL A 501 50.26 16.06 24.49
CA VAL A 501 49.82 14.69 24.21
C VAL A 501 49.44 14.02 25.53
N THR A 502 48.30 13.35 25.56
CA THR A 502 47.84 12.57 26.73
C THR A 502 47.39 11.19 26.29
N LEU A 503 47.88 10.14 26.96
CA LEU A 503 47.45 8.76 26.78
C LEU A 503 46.41 8.41 27.84
N TYR A 504 45.42 7.61 27.47
CA TYR A 504 44.34 7.16 28.34
C TYR A 504 44.20 5.64 28.27
N VAL A 505 43.97 5.03 29.43
CA VAL A 505 43.63 3.61 29.56
C VAL A 505 42.33 3.51 30.35
N ASN A 506 41.31 2.89 29.75
CA ASN A 506 39.97 2.74 30.31
C ASN A 506 39.34 4.05 30.79
N GLY A 507 39.60 5.14 30.05
CA GLY A 507 39.09 6.48 30.34
C GLY A 507 39.91 7.30 31.35
N GLU A 508 40.91 6.70 32.00
CA GLU A 508 41.79 7.41 32.96
C GLU A 508 43.09 7.84 32.28
N PRO A 509 43.55 9.10 32.46
CA PRO A 509 44.80 9.58 31.88
C PRO A 509 46.00 8.93 32.56
N GLU A 510 46.99 8.51 31.77
CA GLU A 510 48.24 7.98 32.31
C GLU A 510 49.07 9.07 32.98
N PRO A 511 49.73 8.78 34.13
CA PRO A 511 50.59 9.72 34.84
C PRO A 511 51.93 9.87 34.11
N LEU A 512 51.91 10.57 32.97
CA LEU A 512 53.10 10.84 32.16
C LEU A 512 53.82 12.10 32.70
N GLN A 513 55.16 12.13 32.64
CA GLN A 513 55.89 13.39 32.79
C GLN A 513 55.51 14.30 31.61
N VAL A 514 54.93 15.47 31.92
CA VAL A 514 54.44 16.42 30.92
C VAL A 514 55.55 16.81 29.94
N TYR A 515 55.46 16.29 28.71
CA TYR A 515 56.31 16.76 27.61
C TYR A 515 55.62 17.97 26.96
N ARG A 516 56.17 19.16 27.20
CA ARG A 516 55.76 20.38 26.47
C ARG A 516 56.46 20.38 25.12
N VAL A 517 55.72 20.13 24.05
CA VAL A 517 56.27 20.16 22.69
C VAL A 517 55.80 21.43 21.99
N THR A 518 56.70 22.11 21.28
CA THR A 518 56.34 23.19 20.36
C THR A 518 55.73 22.60 19.08
N PRO A 519 54.60 23.12 18.57
CA PRO A 519 53.80 22.47 17.51
C PRO A 519 54.56 22.10 16.23
N GLU A 520 55.57 22.89 15.86
CA GLU A 520 56.37 22.70 14.64
C GLU A 520 57.38 21.54 14.72
N ALA A 521 57.61 20.96 15.91
CA ALA A 521 58.67 19.99 16.15
C ALA A 521 58.19 18.52 16.28
N VAL A 522 56.88 18.25 16.13
CA VAL A 522 56.29 16.91 16.35
C VAL A 522 56.05 16.15 15.05
N PHE A 523 56.07 16.82 13.89
CA PHE A 523 55.61 16.24 12.62
C PHE A 523 56.37 16.82 11.40
N GLN A 524 57.66 16.55 11.28
CA GLN A 524 58.50 16.90 10.12
C GLN A 524 59.24 15.65 9.61
N LEU A 525 58.85 15.14 8.43
CA LEU A 525 59.47 13.96 7.80
C LEU A 525 61.00 14.04 7.79
N THR A 526 61.65 13.22 8.63
CA THR A 526 63.08 12.89 8.56
C THR A 526 63.32 11.52 9.20
N GLU A 527 64.26 10.75 8.63
CA GLU A 527 64.50 9.32 8.90
C GLU A 527 64.60 8.97 10.40
N LEU A 528 63.74 8.05 10.86
CA LEU A 528 63.84 7.44 12.19
C LEU A 528 63.85 5.92 12.10
N GLY A 529 64.93 5.29 12.55
CA GLY A 529 64.97 3.87 12.84
C GLY A 529 64.06 3.53 14.02
N VAL A 530 62.93 2.89 13.74
CA VAL A 530 62.04 2.26 14.73
C VAL A 530 62.26 0.75 14.66
N PRO A 531 62.19 0.01 15.80
CA PRO A 531 62.44 -1.43 15.80
C PRO A 531 61.50 -2.16 14.84
N GLN A 532 62.07 -3.13 14.13
CA GLN A 532 61.41 -4.07 13.22
C GLN A 532 60.03 -4.52 13.77
N PRO A 533 58.97 -4.52 12.96
CA PRO A 533 57.68 -5.04 13.37
C PRO A 533 57.78 -6.56 13.50
N ILE A 534 58.00 -7.05 14.72
CA ILE A 534 57.62 -8.41 15.08
C ILE A 534 56.18 -8.29 15.58
N LEU A 535 55.26 -8.32 14.61
CA LEU A 535 53.81 -8.22 14.79
C LEU A 535 53.29 -9.57 15.27
N ASP A 536 52.81 -9.63 16.50
CA ASP A 536 52.16 -10.83 17.03
C ASP A 536 51.03 -10.41 18.00
N GLN A 537 49.84 -10.99 17.82
CA GLN A 537 48.67 -11.11 18.71
C GLN A 537 48.03 -9.86 19.36
N PHE A 538 47.01 -9.26 18.72
CA PHE A 538 45.85 -8.65 19.42
C PHE A 538 44.62 -8.45 18.49
N GLU A 539 43.42 -8.46 19.09
CA GLU A 539 42.16 -8.05 18.41
C GLU A 539 41.85 -6.58 18.73
N ALA A 540 41.42 -5.78 17.74
CA ALA A 540 41.13 -4.35 17.92
C ALA A 540 39.93 -3.82 17.14
N LEU A 541 39.22 -2.86 17.76
CA LEU A 541 38.20 -2.01 17.15
C LEU A 541 38.66 -0.56 17.24
N VAL A 542 38.92 0.08 16.10
CA VAL A 542 39.54 1.42 16.02
C VAL A 542 38.52 2.47 15.61
N SER A 543 38.50 3.62 16.28
CA SER A 543 37.72 4.79 15.91
C SER A 543 38.61 6.03 15.82
N LEU A 544 38.47 6.81 14.74
CA LEU A 544 39.18 8.06 14.49
C LEU A 544 38.18 9.21 14.51
N HIS A 545 38.28 10.08 15.51
CA HIS A 545 37.38 11.23 15.67
C HIS A 545 38.12 12.55 15.40
N TYR A 546 37.62 13.32 14.42
CA TYR A 546 38.05 14.69 14.13
C TYR A 546 37.03 15.67 14.74
N SER A 547 37.43 16.43 15.77
CA SER A 547 36.58 17.48 16.36
C SER A 547 37.40 18.74 16.66
N ARG A 548 36.92 19.90 16.23
CA ARG A 548 37.43 21.24 16.59
C ARG A 548 37.23 21.62 18.07
N THR A 549 36.69 20.71 18.88
CA THR A 549 36.54 20.88 20.33
C THR A 549 36.82 19.56 21.03
N VAL A 550 37.87 19.54 21.86
CA VAL A 550 38.26 18.41 22.70
C VAL A 550 37.08 18.02 23.60
N VAL A 551 36.50 16.84 23.36
CA VAL A 551 35.42 16.30 24.19
C VAL A 551 36.03 15.92 25.54
N LYS A 552 35.60 16.60 26.61
CA LYS A 552 36.00 16.25 27.99
C LYS A 552 35.55 14.83 28.33
N ALA A 553 36.47 14.01 28.85
CA ALA A 553 36.32 12.60 29.20
C ALA A 553 35.12 12.25 30.13
N ASN A 554 34.50 13.23 30.80
CA ASN A 554 33.43 13.01 31.77
C ASN A 554 32.04 12.72 31.16
N ARG A 555 31.93 12.38 29.87
CA ARG A 555 30.65 12.07 29.19
C ARG A 555 30.57 10.66 28.58
N LEU A 556 31.34 9.70 29.08
CA LEU A 556 31.20 8.28 28.75
C LEU A 556 30.54 7.53 29.94
N PRO A 557 29.22 7.24 29.93
CA PRO A 557 28.61 6.50 31.02
C PRO A 557 28.92 5.00 30.90
N SER A 558 29.65 4.47 31.88
CA SER A 558 29.59 3.12 32.48
C SER A 558 28.95 1.98 31.66
N LEU A 559 29.78 1.22 30.93
CA LEU A 559 29.49 -0.17 30.53
C LEU A 559 30.36 -1.11 31.37
N LYS A 560 29.84 -1.58 32.51
CA LYS A 560 30.51 -2.55 33.39
C LYS A 560 29.67 -3.82 33.54
N ASN A 561 30.31 -4.96 33.27
CA ASN A 561 30.00 -6.34 33.66
C ASN A 561 28.89 -7.14 32.93
N ARG A 562 29.29 -8.14 32.12
CA ARG A 562 29.22 -9.59 32.46
C ARG A 562 29.83 -10.44 31.33
N ALA A 563 30.99 -11.04 31.54
CA ALA A 563 31.52 -12.10 30.68
C ALA A 563 32.25 -13.14 31.54
N GLU A 564 31.52 -14.17 31.96
CA GLU A 564 32.09 -15.47 32.34
C GLU A 564 31.14 -16.55 31.82
N GLY A 565 31.68 -17.53 31.08
CA GLY A 565 30.96 -18.73 30.65
C GLY A 565 30.94 -18.96 29.14
N THR A 566 32.02 -19.52 28.62
CA THR A 566 32.13 -20.46 27.48
C THR A 566 31.02 -20.47 26.42
N GLY A 567 31.39 -20.07 25.20
CA GLY A 567 30.67 -20.31 23.94
C GLY A 567 30.37 -19.01 23.21
N MET A 568 31.14 -18.68 22.18
CA MET A 568 30.89 -17.51 21.32
C MET A 568 29.48 -17.60 20.69
N ARG A 569 28.55 -16.84 21.28
CA ARG A 569 27.32 -16.35 20.66
C ARG A 569 27.39 -14.83 20.78
N GLY A 570 27.45 -14.13 19.64
CA GLY A 570 27.33 -12.68 19.59
C GLY A 570 25.96 -12.27 20.15
N LEU A 571 25.95 -11.86 21.41
CA LEU A 571 24.78 -11.40 22.15
C LEU A 571 24.95 -9.90 22.40
N ILE A 572 24.33 -9.07 21.56
CA ILE A 572 23.98 -7.71 21.97
C ILE A 572 22.82 -7.85 22.94
N LYS A 573 23.10 -7.87 24.25
CA LYS A 573 22.06 -7.82 25.29
C LYS A 573 21.52 -6.40 25.44
N ARG A 574 20.23 -6.26 25.14
CA ARG A 574 19.35 -5.12 25.49
C ARG A 574 19.35 -4.84 26.99
N TYR A 575 19.25 -3.56 27.37
CA TYR A 575 18.67 -3.15 28.65
C TYR A 575 17.56 -2.12 28.44
N ARG A 576 16.35 -2.46 28.93
CA ARG A 576 15.21 -1.55 29.17
C ARG A 576 15.60 -0.54 30.25
N CYS A 577 15.21 0.72 30.08
CA CYS A 577 15.05 1.65 31.19
C CYS A 577 13.60 2.16 31.20
N THR A 578 12.75 1.51 31.99
CA THR A 578 11.46 2.07 32.41
C THR A 578 11.71 3.02 33.57
N GLN A 579 11.35 4.31 33.43
CA GLN A 579 11.16 5.20 34.59
C GLN A 579 9.70 5.65 34.65
N LYS A 580 8.96 4.99 35.55
CA LYS A 580 7.82 5.57 36.26
C LYS A 580 8.31 6.80 37.04
N TRP A 581 7.68 7.95 36.82
CA TRP A 581 7.72 9.06 37.75
C TRP A 581 6.52 8.95 38.69
N LEU A 582 6.80 8.78 39.98
CA LEU A 582 5.87 9.06 41.08
C LEU A 582 6.29 10.40 41.68
N LYS A 583 5.51 11.43 41.41
CA LYS A 583 4.97 12.34 42.41
C LYS A 583 3.55 12.70 42.00
#